data_AF-A0A972QFF7-F1
#
_entry.id   AF-A0A972QFF7-F1
#
_cell.length_a   1.000
_cell.length_b   1.000
_cell.length_c   1.000
_cell.angle_alpha   90.00
_cell.angle_beta   90.00
_cell.angle_gamma   90.00
#
_symmetry.space_group_name_H-M   'P 1'
#
loop_
_entity.id
_entity.type
_entity.pdbx_description
1 polymer ?
#
loop_
_entity_poly.entity_id
_entity_poly.type
_entity_poly.pdbx_seq_one_letter_code
_entity_poly.pdbx_strand_id
1 'polypeptide(L)'
;MALLIALLIACLYIKMTLSRTTILSCLSTFLFLSVILYYFASGAFLLFAVVCAIYELIFRSRWKTSLFYLLSAAVVPYVAGLLIFRVSIIDAFCNSLPFSWKILYYEVRKREVTIVYLLYLLLPLTLFVFGILQILWKRLHFVKKRTKNKLRNKSSNLLLKIFSWYSHSLKLKWVVESLLLLAIAGSVVFFSRNENLRTRFKVDYYSYHKMWPELLTSAQHNAEDPFIAHAVNRALYNVGRLGYNMFSWPQNPDYLFLSDKKYKWLYWQIFDVFIEIGVINIAENALTECLEGIGSRPMVLQRLALINMVKGNLGSAKIYLGKLSKTLFHAEWANNYLDLLQTDPGLSGDKYIQHLRSLYLDKDCLTHSLLMEKTLLELLEKNSQNRMAFEYLMARYMLNKHLGKFVQNLERLQDFGYKELPTHYEEAALIYVYGTRKPFNLSGYPPSPQKLQQIEDFSRILSSYGRNK
;
A
#
# COMPACT_ATOMS: atom_id res chain seq x y z
N MET A 1 -0.87 18.57 3.07
CA MET A 1 -0.49 20.00 3.08
C MET A 1 -1.61 20.91 2.60
N ALA A 2 -2.13 20.76 1.38
CA ALA A 2 -3.19 21.63 0.83
C ALA A 2 -4.43 21.77 1.75
N LEU A 3 -4.92 20.65 2.32
CA LEU A 3 -5.99 20.65 3.32
C LEU A 3 -5.68 21.58 4.51
N LEU A 4 -4.52 21.43 5.14
CA LEU A 4 -4.13 22.23 6.31
C LEU A 4 -4.03 23.72 5.98
N ILE A 5 -3.53 24.07 4.80
CA ILE A 5 -3.45 25.46 4.34
C ILE A 5 -4.86 26.04 4.14
N ALA A 6 -5.76 25.29 3.50
CA ALA A 6 -7.16 25.72 3.32
C ALA A 6 -7.87 25.92 4.67
N LEU A 7 -7.66 25.01 5.63
CA LEU A 7 -8.23 25.13 6.98
C LEU A 7 -7.64 26.29 7.77
N LEU A 8 -6.33 26.51 7.71
CA LEU A 8 -5.66 27.62 8.37
C LEU A 8 -6.18 28.97 7.83
N ILE A 9 -6.32 29.09 6.51
CA ILE A 9 -6.85 30.30 5.88
C ILE A 9 -8.33 30.50 6.21
N ALA A 10 -9.13 29.43 6.31
CA ALA A 10 -10.51 29.51 6.79
C ALA A 10 -10.59 30.03 8.23
N CYS A 11 -9.73 29.53 9.13
CA CYS A 11 -9.64 30.00 10.51
C CYS A 11 -9.22 31.48 10.59
N LEU A 12 -8.25 31.90 9.77
CA LEU A 12 -7.84 33.30 9.66
C LEU A 12 -8.99 34.20 9.19
N TYR A 13 -9.73 33.78 8.16
CA TYR A 13 -10.92 34.50 7.68
C TYR A 13 -11.96 34.67 8.79
N ILE A 14 -12.31 33.60 9.50
CA ILE A 14 -13.30 33.64 10.58
C ILE A 14 -12.84 34.55 11.72
N LYS A 15 -11.55 34.51 12.09
CA LYS A 15 -10.98 35.37 13.14
C LYS A 15 -11.00 36.85 12.73
N MET A 16 -10.61 37.17 11.50
CA MET A 16 -10.57 38.55 10.99
C MET A 16 -11.97 39.14 10.78
N THR A 17 -12.96 38.30 10.45
CA THR A 17 -14.34 38.73 10.26
C THR A 17 -15.18 38.69 11.53
N LEU A 18 -14.63 38.19 12.65
CA LEU A 18 -15.33 38.19 13.93
C LEU A 18 -15.64 39.62 14.41
N SER A 19 -14.67 40.52 14.30
CA SER A 19 -14.74 41.91 14.75
C SER A 19 -15.29 42.90 13.72
N ARG A 20 -15.45 42.49 12.46
CA ARG A 20 -15.88 43.36 11.36
C ARG A 20 -17.38 43.21 11.09
N THR A 21 -18.09 44.33 11.07
CA THR A 21 -19.53 44.37 10.83
C THR A 21 -19.88 44.62 9.35
N THR A 22 -19.04 45.35 8.61
CA THR A 22 -19.30 45.76 7.22
C THR A 22 -19.12 44.62 6.22
N ILE A 23 -20.15 44.35 5.41
CA ILE A 23 -20.16 43.30 4.38
C ILE A 23 -19.01 43.47 3.38
N LEU A 24 -18.74 44.70 2.94
CA LEU A 24 -17.69 45.00 1.96
C LEU A 24 -16.29 44.57 2.44
N SER A 25 -16.02 44.74 3.74
CA SER A 25 -14.74 44.34 4.34
C SER A 25 -14.58 42.81 4.42
N CYS A 26 -15.67 42.09 4.71
CA CYS A 26 -15.69 40.63 4.66
C CYS A 26 -15.44 40.13 3.23
N LEU A 27 -16.12 40.70 2.24
CA LEU A 27 -15.96 40.32 0.82
C LEU A 27 -14.53 40.57 0.31
N SER A 28 -13.95 41.73 0.62
CA SER A 28 -12.57 42.06 0.23
C SER A 28 -11.56 41.11 0.88
N THR A 29 -11.73 40.81 2.16
CA THR A 29 -10.85 39.86 2.89
C THR A 29 -10.97 38.46 2.31
N PHE A 30 -12.19 38.02 2.00
CA PHE A 30 -12.43 36.73 1.36
C PHE A 30 -11.73 36.65 0.00
N LEU A 31 -11.96 37.61 -0.90
CA LEU A 31 -11.35 37.61 -2.24
C LEU A 31 -9.81 37.59 -2.20
N PHE A 32 -9.21 38.39 -1.30
CA PHE A 32 -7.76 38.40 -1.12
C PHE A 32 -7.23 37.03 -0.68
N LEU A 33 -7.85 36.43 0.34
CA LEU A 33 -7.47 35.09 0.82
C LEU A 33 -7.74 34.00 -0.24
N SER A 34 -8.78 34.14 -1.06
CA SER A 34 -9.11 33.22 -2.15
C SER A 34 -8.01 33.15 -3.19
N VAL A 35 -7.47 34.30 -3.62
CA VAL A 35 -6.37 34.35 -4.62
C VAL A 35 -5.10 33.71 -4.06
N ILE A 36 -4.73 34.05 -2.82
CA ILE A 36 -3.55 33.49 -2.15
C ILE A 36 -3.71 31.98 -1.99
N LEU A 37 -4.86 31.52 -1.48
CA LEU A 37 -5.09 30.11 -1.24
C LEU A 37 -5.11 29.31 -2.55
N TYR A 38 -5.71 29.86 -3.61
CA TYR A 38 -5.73 29.18 -4.90
C TYR A 38 -4.31 29.03 -5.49
N TYR A 39 -3.46 30.04 -5.31
CA TYR A 39 -2.06 29.97 -5.74
C TYR A 39 -1.29 28.83 -5.03
N PHE A 40 -1.44 28.68 -3.72
CA PHE A 40 -0.68 27.69 -2.94
C PHE A 40 -1.32 26.30 -2.90
N ALA A 41 -2.64 26.20 -3.02
CA ALA A 41 -3.39 24.98 -2.73
C ALA A 41 -4.37 24.56 -3.83
N SER A 42 -4.44 25.32 -4.95
CA SER A 42 -5.25 25.00 -6.13
C SER A 42 -6.69 24.64 -5.75
N GLY A 43 -7.19 23.46 -6.15
CA GLY A 43 -8.54 22.98 -5.87
C GLY A 43 -8.94 22.95 -4.39
N ALA A 44 -7.99 22.85 -3.45
CA ALA A 44 -8.29 22.92 -2.02
C ALA A 44 -8.95 24.25 -1.59
N PHE A 45 -8.87 25.29 -2.42
CA PHE A 45 -9.67 26.50 -2.32
C PHE A 45 -11.18 26.23 -2.20
N LEU A 46 -11.71 25.21 -2.88
CA LEU A 46 -13.14 24.87 -2.83
C LEU A 46 -13.60 24.58 -1.40
N LEU A 47 -12.75 23.91 -0.60
CA LEU A 47 -13.05 23.64 0.80
C LEU A 47 -13.16 24.94 1.61
N PHE A 48 -12.24 25.87 1.41
CA PHE A 48 -12.28 27.19 2.05
C PHE A 48 -13.55 27.97 1.70
N ALA A 49 -13.92 28.00 0.41
CA ALA A 49 -15.13 28.68 -0.05
C ALA A 49 -16.40 28.08 0.60
N VAL A 50 -16.50 26.75 0.65
CA VAL A 50 -17.62 26.05 1.29
C VAL A 50 -17.67 26.31 2.79
N VAL A 51 -16.55 26.24 3.50
CA VAL A 51 -16.48 26.51 4.94
C VAL A 51 -16.89 27.95 5.26
N CYS A 52 -16.41 28.93 4.49
CA CYS A 52 -16.78 30.33 4.66
C CYS A 52 -18.26 30.58 4.32
N ALA A 53 -18.79 29.92 3.29
CA ALA A 53 -20.20 30.00 2.93
C ALA A 53 -21.10 29.46 4.06
N ILE A 54 -20.79 28.28 4.61
CA ILE A 54 -21.49 27.69 5.76
C ILE A 54 -21.44 28.66 6.96
N TYR A 55 -20.27 29.24 7.24
CA TYR A 55 -20.10 30.21 8.32
C TYR A 55 -21.00 31.45 8.17
N GLU A 56 -20.96 32.11 7.02
CA GLU A 56 -21.76 33.32 6.76
C GLU A 56 -23.26 33.02 6.72
N LEU A 57 -23.66 31.85 6.19
CA LEU A 57 -25.06 31.45 6.12
C LEU A 57 -25.64 31.15 7.49
N ILE A 58 -24.95 30.33 8.30
CA ILE A 58 -25.52 29.77 9.53
C ILE A 58 -25.27 30.67 10.74
N PHE A 59 -24.07 31.23 10.88
CA PHE A 59 -23.70 31.99 12.07
C PHE A 59 -23.93 33.50 11.91
N ARG A 60 -23.86 34.03 10.68
CA ARG A 60 -24.11 35.45 10.38
C ARG A 60 -25.46 35.71 9.72
N SER A 61 -26.19 34.67 9.29
CA SER A 61 -27.48 34.79 8.56
C SER A 61 -27.41 35.62 7.28
N ARG A 62 -26.25 35.67 6.62
CA ARG A 62 -26.02 36.48 5.42
C ARG A 62 -26.06 35.60 4.17
N TRP A 63 -27.27 35.28 3.70
CA TRP A 63 -27.45 34.37 2.57
C TRP A 63 -26.83 34.90 1.26
N LYS A 64 -26.87 36.22 1.01
CA LYS A 64 -26.30 36.83 -0.20
C LYS A 64 -24.77 36.70 -0.26
N THR A 65 -24.08 36.88 0.86
CA THR A 65 -22.61 36.72 0.92
C THR A 65 -22.22 35.25 0.79
N SER A 66 -22.99 34.35 1.41
CA SER A 66 -22.81 32.91 1.22
C SER A 66 -22.96 32.52 -0.26
N LEU A 67 -23.96 33.04 -0.97
CA LEU A 67 -24.16 32.77 -2.39
C LEU A 67 -22.98 33.29 -3.22
N PHE A 68 -22.48 34.49 -2.91
CA PHE A 68 -21.29 35.04 -3.55
C PHE A 68 -20.05 34.15 -3.35
N TYR A 69 -19.84 33.59 -2.15
CA TYR A 69 -18.72 32.68 -1.90
C TYR A 69 -18.85 31.36 -2.68
N LEU A 70 -20.05 30.81 -2.80
CA LEU A 70 -20.28 29.63 -3.63
C LEU A 70 -20.07 29.92 -5.13
N LEU A 71 -20.49 31.09 -5.62
CA LEU A 71 -20.21 31.50 -7.00
C LEU A 71 -18.70 31.69 -7.24
N SER A 72 -17.99 32.25 -6.27
CA SER A 72 -16.53 32.37 -6.35
C SER A 72 -15.83 31.01 -6.43
N ALA A 73 -16.43 29.95 -5.88
CA ALA A 73 -15.92 28.58 -5.98
C ALA A 73 -15.89 28.07 -7.44
N ALA A 74 -16.77 28.60 -8.31
CA ALA A 74 -16.72 28.33 -9.75
C ALA A 74 -15.80 29.32 -10.50
N VAL A 75 -15.90 30.61 -10.18
CA VAL A 75 -15.22 31.68 -10.92
C VAL A 75 -13.71 31.69 -10.68
N VAL A 76 -13.27 31.55 -9.43
CA VAL A 76 -11.83 31.67 -9.09
C VAL A 76 -11.01 30.56 -9.75
N PRO A 77 -11.39 29.26 -9.67
CA PRO A 77 -10.64 28.22 -10.38
C PRO A 77 -10.70 28.35 -11.90
N TYR A 78 -11.81 28.83 -12.45
CA TYR A 78 -11.93 29.07 -13.89
C TYR A 78 -10.98 30.19 -14.35
N VAL A 79 -11.00 31.35 -13.69
CA VAL A 79 -10.16 32.49 -14.07
C VAL A 79 -8.69 32.19 -13.77
N ALA A 80 -8.36 31.80 -12.54
CA ALA A 80 -6.98 31.59 -12.15
C ALA A 80 -6.40 30.32 -12.82
N GLY A 81 -7.10 29.20 -12.78
CA GLY A 81 -6.61 27.93 -13.35
C GLY A 81 -6.60 27.91 -14.87
N LEU A 82 -7.71 28.29 -15.51
CA LEU A 82 -7.88 28.17 -16.96
C LEU A 82 -7.30 29.37 -17.73
N LEU A 83 -7.60 30.60 -17.31
CA LEU A 83 -7.20 31.80 -18.06
C LEU A 83 -5.77 32.24 -17.74
N ILE A 84 -5.37 32.22 -16.46
CA ILE A 84 -4.03 32.67 -16.04
C ILE A 84 -3.02 31.53 -16.19
N PHE A 85 -3.26 30.40 -15.52
CA PHE A 85 -2.30 29.28 -15.48
C PHE A 85 -2.42 28.31 -16.66
N ARG A 86 -3.45 28.45 -17.52
CA ARG A 86 -3.68 27.61 -18.72
C ARG A 86 -3.65 26.10 -18.44
N VAL A 87 -4.12 25.69 -17.27
CA VAL A 87 -4.23 24.27 -16.90
C VAL A 87 -5.56 23.70 -17.39
N SER A 88 -5.67 22.37 -17.52
CA SER A 88 -6.94 21.72 -17.87
C SER A 88 -8.04 22.08 -16.86
N ILE A 89 -9.31 22.08 -17.32
CA ILE A 89 -10.44 22.35 -16.42
C ILE A 89 -10.51 21.34 -15.27
N ILE A 90 -10.15 20.09 -15.51
CA ILE A 90 -10.14 19.05 -14.47
C ILE A 90 -9.06 19.36 -13.44
N ASP A 91 -7.86 19.75 -13.85
CA ASP A 91 -6.79 20.07 -12.90
C ASP A 91 -7.05 21.39 -12.17
N ALA A 92 -7.64 22.39 -12.83
CA ALA A 92 -7.99 23.68 -12.20
C ALA A 92 -8.91 23.51 -10.99
N PHE A 93 -9.84 22.54 -11.05
CA PHE A 93 -10.81 22.28 -9.99
C PHE A 93 -10.39 21.14 -9.05
N CYS A 94 -9.78 20.08 -9.58
CA CYS A 94 -9.57 18.83 -8.84
C CYS A 94 -8.13 18.65 -8.37
N ASN A 95 -7.14 19.37 -8.90
CA ASN A 95 -5.76 19.19 -8.48
C ASN A 95 -5.60 19.56 -6.99
N SER A 96 -4.85 18.75 -6.25
CA SER A 96 -4.75 18.79 -4.77
C SER A 96 -6.00 18.40 -3.97
N LEU A 97 -7.09 17.95 -4.62
CA LEU A 97 -8.27 17.37 -3.97
C LEU A 97 -8.27 15.83 -4.06
N PRO A 98 -8.98 15.13 -3.14
CA PRO A 98 -9.05 13.66 -3.11
C PRO A 98 -9.68 13.03 -4.36
N PHE A 99 -10.44 13.81 -5.14
CA PHE A 99 -11.11 13.36 -6.35
C PHE A 99 -10.36 13.75 -7.63
N SER A 100 -9.09 14.14 -7.54
CA SER A 100 -8.27 14.29 -8.75
C SER A 100 -8.18 12.96 -9.50
N TRP A 101 -8.20 13.05 -10.83
CA TRP A 101 -8.07 11.87 -11.69
C TRP A 101 -6.78 11.09 -11.39
N LYS A 102 -5.70 11.79 -11.01
CA LYS A 102 -4.41 11.22 -10.58
C LYS A 102 -4.54 10.23 -9.41
N ILE A 103 -5.50 10.49 -8.51
CA ILE A 103 -5.77 9.64 -7.35
C ILE A 103 -6.81 8.57 -7.70
N LEU A 104 -7.90 8.95 -8.38
CA LEU A 104 -9.02 8.04 -8.67
C LEU A 104 -8.70 6.98 -9.74
N TYR A 105 -7.76 7.24 -10.65
CA TYR A 105 -7.41 6.30 -11.71
C TYR A 105 -6.74 5.02 -11.17
N TYR A 106 -5.99 5.13 -10.08
CA TYR A 106 -5.23 4.01 -9.53
C TYR A 106 -6.00 3.33 -8.40
N GLU A 107 -6.42 2.09 -8.63
CA GLU A 107 -7.13 1.21 -7.67
C GLU A 107 -6.52 1.22 -6.26
N VAL A 108 -5.18 1.15 -6.18
CA VAL A 108 -4.44 1.14 -4.90
C VAL A 108 -4.67 2.43 -4.10
N ARG A 109 -4.79 3.58 -4.78
CA ARG A 109 -5.05 4.88 -4.16
C ARG A 109 -6.53 5.08 -3.79
N LYS A 110 -7.47 4.39 -4.46
CA LYS A 110 -8.92 4.49 -4.17
C LYS A 110 -9.28 4.09 -2.73
N ARG A 111 -8.54 3.17 -2.11
CA ARG A 111 -8.81 2.76 -0.72
C ARG A 111 -8.47 3.86 0.30
N GLU A 112 -7.46 4.67 0.01
CA GLU A 112 -7.09 5.83 0.84
C GLU A 112 -8.02 7.03 0.60
N VAL A 113 -8.59 7.14 -0.60
CA VAL A 113 -9.50 8.22 -0.98
C VAL A 113 -10.68 8.35 -0.03
N THR A 114 -11.26 7.25 0.48
CA THR A 114 -12.35 7.30 1.47
C THR A 114 -11.94 8.04 2.75
N ILE A 115 -10.74 7.75 3.27
CA ILE A 115 -10.21 8.43 4.46
C ILE A 115 -9.98 9.91 4.17
N VAL A 116 -9.41 10.22 3.00
CA VAL A 116 -9.18 11.61 2.60
C VAL A 116 -10.51 12.36 2.40
N TYR A 117 -11.54 11.75 1.81
CA TYR A 117 -12.88 12.34 1.73
C TYR A 117 -13.46 12.62 3.10
N LEU A 118 -13.36 11.66 4.03
CA LEU A 118 -13.81 11.86 5.41
C LEU A 118 -13.10 13.07 6.04
N LEU A 119 -11.78 13.20 5.86
CA LEU A 119 -11.01 14.34 6.37
C LEU A 119 -11.43 15.68 5.75
N TYR A 120 -11.67 15.74 4.44
CA TYR A 120 -12.11 16.96 3.76
C TYR A 120 -13.56 17.34 4.12
N LEU A 121 -14.43 16.37 4.36
CA LEU A 121 -15.83 16.60 4.72
C LEU A 121 -16.05 16.85 6.21
N LEU A 122 -15.12 16.41 7.07
CA LEU A 122 -15.26 16.49 8.53
C LEU A 122 -15.55 17.93 9.00
N LEU A 123 -14.78 18.91 8.55
CA LEU A 123 -14.94 20.29 9.02
C LEU A 123 -16.23 20.96 8.51
N PRO A 124 -16.57 20.93 7.20
CA PRO A 124 -17.86 21.43 6.72
C PRO A 124 -19.05 20.79 7.43
N LEU A 125 -19.02 19.46 7.62
CA LEU A 125 -20.11 18.73 8.28
C LEU A 125 -20.25 19.10 9.76
N THR A 126 -19.13 19.19 10.49
CA THR A 126 -19.17 19.59 11.91
C THR A 126 -19.69 21.02 12.06
N LEU A 127 -19.21 21.98 11.27
CA LEU A 127 -19.71 23.36 11.28
C LEU A 127 -21.20 23.43 10.95
N PHE A 128 -21.65 22.66 9.97
CA PHE A 128 -23.05 22.59 9.58
C PHE A 128 -23.93 22.02 10.71
N VAL A 129 -23.53 20.89 11.31
CA VAL A 129 -24.26 20.24 12.41
C VAL A 129 -24.33 21.15 13.64
N PHE A 130 -23.20 21.70 14.09
CA PHE A 130 -23.17 22.63 15.23
C PHE A 130 -24.00 23.89 14.96
N GLY A 131 -23.93 24.42 13.74
CA GLY A 131 -24.71 25.57 13.33
C GLY A 131 -26.23 25.30 13.35
N ILE A 132 -26.69 24.16 12.83
CA ILE A 132 -28.10 23.75 12.89
C ILE A 132 -28.54 23.53 14.32
N LEU A 133 -27.74 22.82 15.13
CA LEU A 133 -28.03 22.61 16.55
C LEU A 133 -28.18 23.95 17.28
N GLN A 134 -27.35 24.94 16.98
CA GLN A 134 -27.46 26.29 17.55
C GLN A 134 -28.75 27.00 17.11
N ILE A 135 -29.15 26.89 15.83
CA ILE A 135 -30.41 27.46 15.33
C ILE A 135 -31.60 26.79 16.03
N LEU A 136 -31.62 25.46 16.11
CA LEU A 136 -32.66 24.69 16.79
C LEU A 136 -32.74 25.04 18.27
N TRP A 137 -31.59 25.17 18.95
CA TRP A 137 -31.51 25.63 20.34
C TRP A 137 -32.07 27.04 20.53
N LYS A 138 -31.70 28.00 19.68
CA LYS A 138 -32.25 29.35 19.73
C LYS A 138 -33.77 29.33 19.54
N ARG A 139 -34.29 28.55 18.58
CA ARG A 139 -35.74 28.39 18.35
C ARG A 139 -36.44 27.76 19.55
N LEU A 140 -35.91 26.67 20.11
CA LEU A 140 -36.45 26.00 21.30
C LEU A 140 -36.42 26.91 22.53
N HIS A 141 -35.34 27.67 22.73
CA HIS A 141 -35.22 28.61 23.85
C HIS A 141 -36.14 29.83 23.68
N PHE A 142 -36.40 30.27 22.43
CA PHE A 142 -37.39 31.31 22.13
C PHE A 142 -38.82 30.81 22.38
N VAL A 143 -39.15 29.59 21.94
CA VAL A 143 -40.43 28.92 22.21
C VAL A 143 -40.64 28.72 23.72
N LYS A 144 -39.60 28.29 24.44
CA LYS A 144 -39.61 28.11 25.91
C LYS A 144 -39.67 29.43 26.68
N LYS A 145 -39.10 30.53 26.15
CA LYS A 145 -39.26 31.88 26.72
C LYS A 145 -40.69 32.42 26.50
N ARG A 146 -41.33 32.04 25.39
CA ARG A 146 -42.75 32.32 25.11
C ARG A 146 -43.70 31.49 25.97
N THR A 147 -43.37 30.23 26.26
CA THR A 147 -44.14 29.36 27.17
C THR A 147 -43.78 29.53 28.65
N LYS A 148 -42.63 30.12 29.02
CA LYS A 148 -42.33 30.43 30.44
C LYS A 148 -43.23 31.49 31.06
N ASN A 149 -44.02 32.23 30.26
CA ASN A 149 -45.11 33.07 30.77
C ASN A 149 -46.39 32.27 31.09
N LYS A 150 -46.44 30.96 30.84
CA LYS A 150 -47.55 30.07 31.24
C LYS A 150 -47.01 28.67 31.58
N LEU A 151 -47.02 28.34 32.86
CA LEU A 151 -46.58 27.08 33.51
C LEU A 151 -45.12 27.02 33.98
N ARG A 152 -44.98 27.31 35.27
CA ARG A 152 -43.89 26.85 36.15
C ARG A 152 -44.32 25.55 36.82
N ASN A 153 -43.87 24.41 36.30
CA ASN A 153 -43.64 23.11 36.99
C ASN A 153 -43.45 22.01 35.94
N LYS A 154 -42.82 20.85 36.16
CA LYS A 154 -41.92 20.27 37.17
C LYS A 154 -41.61 18.88 36.61
N SER A 155 -40.47 18.69 35.95
CA SER A 155 -39.90 17.36 35.60
C SER A 155 -38.63 17.55 34.76
N SER A 156 -37.57 16.80 35.08
CA SER A 156 -36.19 16.78 34.50
C SER A 156 -35.12 17.74 35.07
N ASN A 157 -35.10 17.99 36.38
CA ASN A 157 -34.07 18.84 37.02
C ASN A 157 -32.63 18.27 36.99
N LEU A 158 -32.41 16.98 36.74
CA LEU A 158 -31.09 16.35 36.79
C LEU A 158 -30.31 16.56 35.49
N LEU A 159 -30.90 16.22 34.35
CA LEU A 159 -30.30 16.47 33.03
C LEU A 159 -30.08 17.97 32.81
N LEU A 160 -31.03 18.83 33.19
CA LEU A 160 -30.89 20.29 33.09
C LEU A 160 -29.80 20.87 34.01
N LYS A 161 -29.62 20.33 35.23
CA LYS A 161 -28.52 20.73 36.13
C LYS A 161 -27.17 20.30 35.59
N ILE A 162 -27.04 19.05 35.14
CA ILE A 162 -25.83 18.52 34.49
C ILE A 162 -25.48 19.38 33.26
N PHE A 163 -26.50 19.72 32.45
CA PHE A 163 -26.31 20.58 31.27
C PHE A 163 -25.92 22.02 31.63
N SER A 164 -26.50 22.60 32.69
CA SER A 164 -26.13 23.95 33.14
C SER A 164 -24.71 23.98 33.71
N TRP A 165 -24.29 22.93 34.41
CA TRP A 165 -22.97 22.81 35.03
C TRP A 165 -21.89 22.56 33.98
N TYR A 166 -22.19 21.77 32.95
CA TYR A 166 -21.40 21.63 31.72
C TYR A 166 -21.25 22.96 30.97
N SER A 167 -22.32 23.78 30.90
CA SER A 167 -22.29 25.06 30.18
C SER A 167 -21.55 26.19 30.90
N HIS A 168 -21.40 26.13 32.22
CA HIS A 168 -20.78 27.19 33.03
C HIS A 168 -19.30 26.94 33.35
N SER A 169 -18.83 25.70 33.40
CA SER A 169 -17.42 25.38 33.65
C SER A 169 -16.67 25.10 32.36
N LEU A 170 -15.82 26.05 31.93
CA LEU A 170 -14.93 25.85 30.79
C LEU A 170 -14.10 24.55 30.95
N LYS A 171 -13.54 24.30 32.14
CA LYS A 171 -12.70 23.11 32.39
C LYS A 171 -13.47 21.80 32.19
N LEU A 172 -14.69 21.70 32.72
CA LEU A 172 -15.52 20.50 32.60
C LEU A 172 -15.93 20.25 31.14
N LYS A 173 -16.25 21.32 30.41
CA LYS A 173 -16.55 21.28 28.99
C LYS A 173 -15.37 20.72 28.17
N TRP A 174 -14.17 21.26 28.35
CA TRP A 174 -12.96 20.78 27.68
C TRP A 174 -12.65 19.31 27.97
N VAL A 175 -12.81 18.87 29.23
CA VAL A 175 -12.56 17.47 29.63
C VAL A 175 -13.55 16.51 28.97
N VAL A 176 -14.85 16.82 29.02
CA VAL A 176 -15.89 15.97 28.43
C VAL A 176 -15.79 15.94 26.90
N GLU A 177 -15.50 17.07 26.25
CA GLU A 177 -15.28 17.12 24.80
C GLU A 177 -14.05 16.29 24.39
N SER A 178 -12.96 16.34 25.18
CA SER A 178 -11.76 15.54 24.93
C SER A 178 -12.01 14.04 25.14
N LEU A 179 -12.74 13.66 26.18
CA LEU A 179 -13.11 12.27 26.44
C LEU A 179 -14.05 11.73 25.36
N LEU A 180 -14.99 12.54 24.88
CA LEU A 180 -15.87 12.17 23.77
C LEU A 180 -15.08 11.97 22.47
N LEU A 181 -14.12 12.85 22.18
CA LEU A 181 -13.22 12.68 21.03
C LEU A 181 -12.38 11.40 21.13
N LEU A 182 -11.84 11.09 22.31
CA LEU A 182 -11.12 9.84 22.56
C LEU A 182 -12.02 8.62 22.40
N ALA A 183 -13.26 8.67 22.89
CA ALA A 183 -14.22 7.58 22.75
C ALA A 183 -14.62 7.35 21.28
N ILE A 184 -14.84 8.41 20.52
CA ILE A 184 -15.14 8.35 19.08
C ILE A 184 -13.93 7.79 18.33
N ALA A 185 -12.73 8.31 18.59
CA ALA A 185 -11.49 7.81 17.97
C ALA A 185 -11.26 6.33 18.29
N GLY A 186 -11.42 5.93 19.56
CA GLY A 186 -11.32 4.55 20.00
C GLY A 186 -12.34 3.64 19.32
N SER A 187 -13.60 4.10 19.19
CA SER A 187 -14.65 3.36 18.49
C SER A 187 -14.31 3.19 17.01
N VAL A 188 -13.87 4.26 16.34
CA VAL A 188 -13.47 4.19 14.92
C VAL A 188 -12.30 3.22 14.73
N VAL A 189 -11.27 3.26 15.59
CA VAL A 189 -10.15 2.31 15.54
C VAL A 189 -10.63 0.87 15.75
N PHE A 190 -11.53 0.64 16.71
CA PHE A 190 -12.06 -0.68 17.01
C PHE A 190 -12.87 -1.26 15.83
N PHE A 191 -13.81 -0.47 15.28
CA PHE A 191 -14.68 -0.91 14.18
C PHE A 191 -13.99 -0.91 12.80
N SER A 192 -12.88 -0.18 12.64
CA SER A 192 -12.10 -0.18 11.39
C SER A 192 -11.05 -1.30 11.32
N ARG A 193 -10.95 -2.15 12.36
CA ARG A 193 -9.99 -3.25 12.40
C ARG A 193 -10.26 -4.25 11.28
N ASN A 194 -9.31 -4.38 10.36
CA ASN A 194 -9.33 -5.36 9.28
C ASN A 194 -8.20 -6.37 9.51
N GLU A 195 -8.55 -7.57 9.96
CA GLU A 195 -7.59 -8.64 10.27
C GLU A 195 -6.76 -9.02 9.03
N ASN A 196 -7.39 -9.15 7.86
CA ASN A 196 -6.72 -9.52 6.61
C ASN A 196 -5.66 -8.48 6.20
N LEU A 197 -6.00 -7.19 6.30
CA LEU A 197 -5.06 -6.10 6.03
C LEU A 197 -3.91 -6.08 7.04
N ARG A 198 -4.21 -6.32 8.33
CA ARG A 198 -3.20 -6.43 9.37
C ARG A 198 -2.23 -7.59 9.10
N THR A 199 -2.74 -8.75 8.69
CA THR A 199 -1.93 -9.90 8.30
C THR A 199 -1.03 -9.56 7.13
N ARG A 200 -1.56 -8.90 6.10
CA ARG A 200 -0.78 -8.46 4.94
C ARG A 200 0.38 -7.53 5.33
N PHE A 201 0.13 -6.52 6.16
CA PHE A 201 1.20 -5.64 6.64
C PHE A 201 2.25 -6.35 7.50
N LYS A 202 1.85 -7.34 8.31
CA LYS A 202 2.81 -8.18 9.04
C LYS A 202 3.68 -8.99 8.08
N VAL A 203 3.08 -9.63 7.08
CA VAL A 203 3.80 -10.41 6.06
C VAL A 203 4.77 -9.52 5.29
N ASP A 204 4.33 -8.34 4.83
CA ASP A 204 5.19 -7.37 4.15
C ASP A 204 6.38 -6.94 5.04
N TYR A 205 6.12 -6.63 6.32
CA TYR A 205 7.15 -6.26 7.28
C TYR A 205 8.17 -7.38 7.49
N TYR A 206 7.71 -8.60 7.76
CA TYR A 206 8.59 -9.75 7.97
C TYR A 206 9.36 -10.13 6.71
N SER A 207 8.75 -10.00 5.53
CA SER A 207 9.42 -10.22 4.23
C SER A 207 10.55 -9.20 4.02
N TYR A 208 10.28 -7.92 4.29
CA TYR A 208 11.29 -6.85 4.18
C TYR A 208 12.48 -7.06 5.13
N HIS A 209 12.21 -7.52 6.35
CA HIS A 209 13.22 -7.77 7.39
C HIS A 209 13.81 -9.19 7.34
N LYS A 210 13.44 -10.02 6.36
CA LYS A 210 13.89 -11.42 6.20
C LYS A 210 13.59 -12.30 7.44
N MET A 211 12.49 -12.01 8.14
CA MET A 211 11.99 -12.76 9.29
C MET A 211 11.07 -13.90 8.82
N TRP A 212 11.68 -14.90 8.19
CA TRP A 212 10.94 -15.95 7.47
C TRP A 212 10.04 -16.82 8.37
N PRO A 213 10.47 -17.26 9.58
CA PRO A 213 9.59 -18.02 10.46
C PRO A 213 8.33 -17.25 10.87
N GLU A 214 8.47 -15.98 11.26
CA GLU A 214 7.38 -15.11 11.69
C GLU A 214 6.42 -14.79 10.52
N LEU A 215 6.97 -14.66 9.31
CA LEU A 215 6.19 -14.55 8.08
C LEU A 215 5.31 -15.77 7.89
N LEU A 216 5.89 -16.97 7.94
CA LEU A 216 5.14 -18.22 7.76
C LEU A 216 4.07 -18.40 8.84
N THR A 217 4.35 -18.08 10.11
CA THR A 217 3.32 -18.11 11.17
C THR A 217 2.18 -17.11 10.90
N SER A 218 2.52 -15.89 10.48
CA SER A 218 1.52 -14.85 10.25
C SER A 218 0.64 -15.14 9.02
N ALA A 219 1.25 -15.69 7.96
CA ALA A 219 0.60 -16.00 6.69
C ALA A 219 -0.59 -16.96 6.83
N GLN A 220 -0.59 -17.85 7.83
CA GLN A 220 -1.65 -18.83 8.07
C GLN A 220 -3.06 -18.21 8.17
N HIS A 221 -3.16 -16.97 8.66
CA HIS A 221 -4.45 -16.30 8.84
C HIS A 221 -5.14 -15.91 7.53
N ASN A 222 -4.40 -15.78 6.43
CA ASN A 222 -4.94 -15.36 5.13
C ASN A 222 -4.09 -15.93 3.98
N ALA A 223 -3.88 -17.25 3.99
CA ALA A 223 -2.96 -17.93 3.09
C ALA A 223 -3.39 -17.92 1.60
N GLU A 224 -4.67 -17.68 1.33
CA GLU A 224 -5.22 -17.63 -0.04
C GLU A 224 -4.95 -16.29 -0.74
N ASP A 225 -4.57 -15.25 0.01
CA ASP A 225 -4.23 -13.96 -0.58
C ASP A 225 -3.00 -14.12 -1.50
N PRO A 226 -3.07 -13.65 -2.77
CA PRO A 226 -2.00 -13.84 -3.74
C PRO A 226 -0.63 -13.32 -3.31
N PHE A 227 -0.60 -12.22 -2.55
CA PHE A 227 0.63 -11.58 -2.09
C PHE A 227 1.22 -12.34 -0.91
N ILE A 228 0.35 -12.84 -0.03
CA ILE A 228 0.76 -13.71 1.06
C ILE A 228 1.30 -15.03 0.50
N ALA A 229 0.63 -15.66 -0.46
CA ALA A 229 1.11 -16.88 -1.12
C ALA A 229 2.46 -16.65 -1.84
N HIS A 230 2.62 -15.53 -2.54
CA HIS A 230 3.90 -15.13 -3.15
C HIS A 230 5.02 -15.00 -2.09
N ALA A 231 4.75 -14.30 -0.99
CA ALA A 231 5.69 -14.10 0.10
C ALA A 231 6.02 -15.41 0.84
N VAL A 232 5.04 -16.31 1.00
CA VAL A 232 5.24 -17.66 1.55
C VAL A 232 6.17 -18.47 0.66
N ASN A 233 6.01 -18.45 -0.67
CA ASN A 233 6.92 -19.14 -1.57
C ASN A 233 8.36 -18.62 -1.44
N ARG A 234 8.54 -17.29 -1.36
CA ARG A 234 9.86 -16.69 -1.08
C ARG A 234 10.42 -17.11 0.29
N ALA A 235 9.59 -17.13 1.33
CA ALA A 235 10.01 -17.53 2.67
C ALA A 235 10.39 -19.01 2.73
N LEU A 236 9.59 -19.89 2.12
CA LEU A 236 9.86 -21.33 2.03
C LEU A 236 11.19 -21.60 1.32
N TYR A 237 11.53 -20.86 0.26
CA TYR A 237 12.85 -20.94 -0.36
C TYR A 237 13.96 -20.59 0.65
N ASN A 238 13.84 -19.44 1.32
CA ASN A 238 14.88 -18.97 2.25
C ASN A 238 15.07 -19.88 3.48
N VAL A 239 14.05 -20.63 3.89
CA VAL A 239 14.17 -21.64 4.96
C VAL A 239 14.50 -23.05 4.42
N GLY A 240 14.74 -23.21 3.11
CA GLY A 240 15.09 -24.49 2.49
C GLY A 240 13.95 -25.51 2.43
N ARG A 241 12.69 -25.04 2.44
CA ARG A 241 11.47 -25.87 2.49
C ARG A 241 10.56 -25.73 1.26
N LEU A 242 10.97 -25.01 0.21
CA LEU A 242 10.13 -24.79 -0.98
C LEU A 242 9.67 -26.12 -1.62
N GLY A 243 10.61 -27.00 -1.95
CA GLY A 243 10.31 -28.33 -2.51
C GLY A 243 9.65 -29.32 -1.55
N TYR A 244 9.53 -28.97 -0.26
CA TYR A 244 9.00 -29.85 0.78
C TYR A 244 7.58 -29.48 1.22
N ASN A 245 7.27 -28.18 1.25
CA ASN A 245 6.08 -27.66 1.92
C ASN A 245 5.23 -26.74 1.03
N MET A 246 5.66 -26.40 -0.18
CA MET A 246 4.92 -25.45 -1.05
C MET A 246 3.45 -25.84 -1.24
N PHE A 247 3.14 -27.12 -1.48
CA PHE A 247 1.77 -27.58 -1.69
C PHE A 247 0.99 -27.85 -0.40
N SER A 248 1.60 -27.60 0.77
CA SER A 248 0.86 -27.46 2.04
C SER A 248 0.17 -26.10 2.17
N TRP A 249 0.43 -25.17 1.24
CA TRP A 249 -0.19 -23.85 1.17
C TRP A 249 -1.08 -23.75 -0.07
N PRO A 250 -2.09 -22.85 -0.09
CA PRO A 250 -2.84 -22.54 -1.31
C PRO A 250 -1.89 -22.06 -2.41
N GLN A 251 -1.93 -22.75 -3.55
CA GLN A 251 -1.06 -22.45 -4.69
C GLN A 251 -1.85 -22.06 -5.93
N ASN A 252 -1.29 -21.14 -6.70
CA ASN A 252 -1.76 -20.79 -8.05
C ASN A 252 -0.52 -20.52 -8.93
N PRO A 253 -0.49 -20.99 -10.19
CA PRO A 253 0.63 -20.76 -11.10
C PRO A 253 1.04 -19.28 -11.24
N ASP A 254 0.08 -18.36 -11.15
CA ASP A 254 0.35 -16.93 -11.26
C ASP A 254 0.97 -16.33 -10.00
N TYR A 255 0.83 -16.95 -8.82
CA TYR A 255 1.28 -16.35 -7.55
C TYR A 255 2.79 -16.44 -7.36
N LEU A 256 3.46 -17.39 -8.01
CA LEU A 256 4.91 -17.55 -7.89
C LEU A 256 5.68 -16.28 -8.30
N PHE A 257 5.21 -15.59 -9.35
CA PHE A 257 5.80 -14.35 -9.86
C PHE A 257 4.81 -13.19 -9.98
N LEU A 258 3.58 -13.35 -9.48
CA LEU A 258 2.46 -12.42 -9.67
C LEU A 258 2.27 -12.06 -11.16
N SER A 259 2.22 -13.07 -12.04
CA SER A 259 2.26 -12.90 -13.50
C SER A 259 0.95 -12.48 -14.17
N ASP A 260 -0.19 -12.60 -13.48
CA ASP A 260 -1.49 -12.18 -13.99
C ASP A 260 -1.51 -10.66 -14.27
N LYS A 261 -2.19 -10.25 -15.35
CA LYS A 261 -2.34 -8.84 -15.75
C LYS A 261 -2.90 -7.97 -14.61
N LYS A 262 -3.73 -8.52 -13.72
CA LYS A 262 -4.30 -7.80 -12.58
C LYS A 262 -3.27 -7.37 -11.53
N TYR A 263 -2.08 -7.99 -11.51
CA TYR A 263 -1.00 -7.66 -10.58
C TYR A 263 0.05 -6.71 -11.17
N LYS A 264 -0.07 -6.31 -12.45
CA LYS A 264 0.92 -5.47 -13.14
C LYS A 264 1.29 -4.19 -12.38
N TRP A 265 0.37 -3.60 -11.64
CA TRP A 265 0.60 -2.35 -10.90
C TRP A 265 1.14 -2.54 -9.47
N LEU A 266 1.56 -3.76 -9.13
CA LEU A 266 1.97 -4.15 -7.78
C LEU A 266 3.45 -4.53 -7.72
N TYR A 267 4.26 -3.76 -8.44
CA TYR A 267 5.72 -3.89 -8.54
C TYR A 267 6.44 -3.98 -7.18
N TRP A 268 5.89 -3.34 -6.16
CA TRP A 268 6.46 -3.32 -4.82
C TRP A 268 6.56 -4.69 -4.11
N GLN A 269 5.85 -5.70 -4.62
CA GLN A 269 5.79 -7.04 -4.03
C GLN A 269 6.79 -8.01 -4.67
N ILE A 270 7.31 -7.70 -5.86
CA ILE A 270 8.07 -8.65 -6.71
C ILE A 270 9.56 -8.35 -6.82
N PHE A 271 9.98 -7.09 -6.60
CA PHE A 271 11.36 -6.69 -6.91
C PHE A 271 12.40 -7.46 -6.10
N ASP A 272 12.11 -7.79 -4.84
CA ASP A 272 13.10 -8.47 -3.98
C ASP A 272 13.33 -9.92 -4.46
N VAL A 273 12.29 -10.63 -4.92
CA VAL A 273 12.43 -11.97 -5.53
C VAL A 273 13.29 -11.89 -6.78
N PHE A 274 13.08 -10.86 -7.61
CA PHE A 274 13.88 -10.67 -8.82
C PHE A 274 15.34 -10.30 -8.55
N ILE A 275 15.60 -9.54 -7.47
CA ILE A 275 16.97 -9.28 -7.00
C ILE A 275 17.63 -10.59 -6.57
N GLU A 276 16.96 -11.38 -5.73
CA GLU A 276 17.50 -12.63 -5.17
C GLU A 276 17.73 -13.71 -6.23
N ILE A 277 16.85 -13.79 -7.24
CA ILE A 277 17.00 -14.74 -8.36
C ILE A 277 18.12 -14.34 -9.33
N GLY A 278 18.42 -13.03 -9.46
CA GLY A 278 19.48 -12.52 -10.36
C GLY A 278 18.98 -11.77 -11.60
N VAL A 279 17.67 -11.54 -11.74
CA VAL A 279 17.09 -10.74 -12.85
C VAL A 279 16.99 -9.27 -12.48
N ILE A 280 18.16 -8.66 -12.26
CA ILE A 280 18.30 -7.29 -11.75
C ILE A 280 17.62 -6.25 -12.66
N ASN A 281 17.62 -6.44 -13.98
CA ASN A 281 16.95 -5.52 -14.91
C ASN A 281 15.42 -5.51 -14.72
N ILE A 282 14.79 -6.65 -14.42
CA ILE A 282 13.35 -6.72 -14.11
C ILE A 282 13.07 -6.04 -12.77
N ALA A 283 13.93 -6.27 -11.77
CA ALA A 283 13.83 -5.59 -10.48
C ALA A 283 13.97 -4.06 -10.62
N GLU A 284 14.91 -3.58 -11.44
CA GLU A 284 15.11 -2.16 -11.72
C GLU A 284 13.87 -1.51 -12.33
N ASN A 285 13.26 -2.16 -13.33
CA ASN A 285 12.02 -1.69 -13.92
C ASN A 285 10.91 -1.59 -12.86
N ALA A 286 10.71 -2.66 -12.08
CA ALA A 286 9.73 -2.68 -11.00
C ALA A 286 9.97 -1.58 -9.94
N LEU A 287 11.24 -1.33 -9.58
CA LEU A 287 11.60 -0.30 -8.61
C LEU A 287 11.44 1.12 -9.17
N THR A 288 11.68 1.32 -10.46
CA THR A 288 11.46 2.61 -11.14
C THR A 288 9.97 2.92 -11.19
N GLU A 289 9.13 1.95 -11.53
CA GLU A 289 7.67 2.09 -11.44
C GLU A 289 7.20 2.38 -10.01
N CYS A 290 7.83 1.78 -8.99
CA CYS A 290 7.56 2.15 -7.60
C CYS A 290 7.98 3.59 -7.28
N LEU A 291 9.15 4.03 -7.76
CA LEU A 291 9.63 5.38 -7.52
C LEU A 291 8.67 6.42 -8.10
N GLU A 292 8.15 6.18 -9.31
CA GLU A 292 7.14 7.04 -9.97
C GLU A 292 5.77 6.94 -9.29
N GLY A 293 5.32 5.72 -8.96
CA GLY A 293 3.97 5.47 -8.46
C GLY A 293 3.74 5.88 -7.00
N ILE A 294 4.70 5.54 -6.12
CA ILE A 294 4.60 5.71 -4.66
C ILE A 294 5.68 6.63 -4.07
N GLY A 295 6.56 7.19 -4.91
CA GLY A 295 7.55 8.18 -4.54
C GLY A 295 8.83 7.61 -3.94
N SER A 296 9.69 8.50 -3.45
CA SER A 296 11.02 8.19 -2.92
C SER A 296 11.01 7.58 -1.51
N ARG A 297 10.27 6.48 -1.33
CA ARG A 297 10.24 5.76 -0.05
C ARG A 297 11.60 5.13 0.24
N PRO A 298 12.11 5.17 1.50
CA PRO A 298 13.44 4.67 1.82
C PRO A 298 13.71 3.23 1.35
N MET A 299 12.74 2.32 1.49
CA MET A 299 12.83 0.95 0.97
C MET A 299 13.16 0.90 -0.53
N VAL A 300 12.46 1.69 -1.34
CA VAL A 300 12.63 1.72 -2.81
C VAL A 300 14.01 2.27 -3.16
N LEU A 301 14.40 3.40 -2.53
CA LEU A 301 15.71 3.99 -2.74
C LEU A 301 16.84 3.06 -2.32
N GLN A 302 16.66 2.30 -1.23
CA GLN A 302 17.66 1.36 -0.75
C GLN A 302 17.90 0.24 -1.75
N ARG A 303 16.83 -0.34 -2.34
CA ARG A 303 16.96 -1.34 -3.40
C ARG A 303 17.51 -0.74 -4.69
N LEU A 304 17.11 0.47 -5.07
CA LEU A 304 17.66 1.17 -6.24
C LEU A 304 19.16 1.45 -6.08
N ALA A 305 19.62 1.83 -4.89
CA ALA A 305 21.05 1.94 -4.59
C ALA A 305 21.74 0.58 -4.73
N LEU A 306 21.18 -0.46 -4.11
CA LEU A 306 21.72 -1.83 -4.16
C LEU A 306 21.90 -2.35 -5.60
N ILE A 307 20.85 -2.30 -6.41
CA ILE A 307 20.93 -2.81 -7.79
C ILE A 307 21.90 -2.00 -8.65
N ASN A 308 22.00 -0.68 -8.45
CA ASN A 308 22.94 0.14 -9.20
C ASN A 308 24.39 -0.16 -8.78
N MET A 309 24.64 -0.47 -7.50
CA MET A 309 25.95 -0.98 -7.06
C MET A 309 26.27 -2.33 -7.69
N VAL A 310 25.31 -3.26 -7.76
CA VAL A 310 25.47 -4.56 -8.44
C VAL A 310 25.83 -4.37 -9.92
N LYS A 311 25.10 -3.50 -10.63
CA LYS A 311 25.33 -3.18 -12.05
C LYS A 311 26.60 -2.37 -12.33
N GLY A 312 27.27 -1.84 -11.30
CA GLY A 312 28.43 -0.95 -11.45
C GLY A 312 28.07 0.51 -11.79
N ASN A 313 26.79 0.87 -11.77
CA ASN A 313 26.28 2.23 -12.00
C ASN A 313 26.45 3.11 -10.75
N LEU A 314 27.71 3.35 -10.36
CA LEU A 314 28.03 3.98 -9.07
C LEU A 314 27.50 5.42 -8.95
N GLY A 315 27.39 6.15 -10.06
CA GLY A 315 26.81 7.51 -10.08
C GLY A 315 25.36 7.51 -9.59
N SER A 316 24.52 6.66 -10.18
CA SER A 316 23.12 6.48 -9.76
C SER A 316 23.01 5.97 -8.33
N ALA A 317 23.85 5.01 -7.93
CA ALA A 317 23.89 4.51 -6.56
C ALA A 317 24.14 5.64 -5.55
N LYS A 318 25.14 6.50 -5.81
CA LYS A 318 25.48 7.64 -4.95
C LYS A 318 24.34 8.65 -4.82
N ILE A 319 23.53 8.87 -5.87
CA ILE A 319 22.34 9.74 -5.80
C ILE A 319 21.32 9.18 -4.79
N TYR A 320 21.00 7.89 -4.89
CA TYR A 320 20.04 7.26 -3.97
C TYR A 320 20.58 7.19 -2.54
N LEU A 321 21.85 6.83 -2.38
CA LEU A 321 22.53 6.81 -1.07
C LEU A 321 22.57 8.20 -0.45
N GLY A 322 22.91 9.25 -1.21
CA GLY A 322 22.92 10.63 -0.72
C GLY A 322 21.55 11.18 -0.33
N LYS A 323 20.47 10.59 -0.86
CA LYS A 323 19.11 10.88 -0.39
C LYS A 323 18.79 10.12 0.89
N LEU A 324 19.20 8.86 1.00
CA LEU A 324 19.02 8.02 2.18
C LEU A 324 19.85 8.48 3.40
N SER A 325 21.04 9.04 3.18
CA SER A 325 21.91 9.58 4.24
C SER A 325 21.25 10.71 5.04
N LYS A 326 20.19 11.32 4.49
CA LYS A 326 19.41 12.39 5.13
C LYS A 326 18.16 11.87 5.84
N THR A 327 17.98 10.55 5.95
CA THR A 327 16.81 9.93 6.60
C THR A 327 17.15 9.42 7.99
N LEU A 328 16.15 9.29 8.87
CA LEU A 328 16.41 8.91 10.26
C LEU A 328 16.90 7.47 10.42
N PHE A 329 16.34 6.51 9.66
CA PHE A 329 16.55 5.08 9.88
C PHE A 329 17.49 4.41 8.88
N HIS A 330 17.77 5.05 7.73
CA HIS A 330 18.62 4.48 6.67
C HIS A 330 19.93 5.24 6.50
N ALA A 331 20.17 6.29 7.29
CA ALA A 331 21.36 7.12 7.15
C ALA A 331 22.66 6.33 7.40
N GLU A 332 22.70 5.53 8.47
CA GLU A 332 23.88 4.73 8.79
C GLU A 332 24.22 3.76 7.66
N TRP A 333 23.23 2.97 7.20
CA TRP A 333 23.40 2.06 6.07
C TRP A 333 23.89 2.80 4.81
N ALA A 334 23.33 3.97 4.51
CA ALA A 334 23.70 4.75 3.33
C ALA A 334 25.10 5.35 3.43
N ASN A 335 25.48 5.89 4.59
CA ASN A 335 26.81 6.46 4.82
C ASN A 335 27.89 5.38 4.76
N ASN A 336 27.64 4.20 5.35
CA ASN A 336 28.57 3.07 5.27
C ASN A 336 28.88 2.71 3.81
N TYR A 337 27.86 2.64 2.94
CA TYR A 337 28.08 2.38 1.51
C TYR A 337 28.71 3.55 0.77
N LEU A 338 28.42 4.80 1.14
CA LEU A 338 29.09 5.97 0.56
C LEU A 338 30.59 5.97 0.86
N ASP A 339 30.97 5.60 2.09
CA ASP A 339 32.37 5.50 2.51
C ASP A 339 33.06 4.33 1.83
N LEU A 340 32.42 3.15 1.79
CA LEU A 340 32.93 1.98 1.07
C LEU A 340 33.16 2.28 -0.42
N LEU A 341 32.26 3.01 -1.07
CA LEU A 341 32.40 3.39 -2.48
C LEU A 341 33.53 4.42 -2.74
N GLN A 342 34.04 5.08 -1.71
CA GLN A 342 35.23 5.93 -1.82
C GLN A 342 36.51 5.09 -1.75
N THR A 343 36.56 4.11 -0.85
CA THR A 343 37.76 3.28 -0.63
C THR A 343 37.86 2.10 -1.59
N ASP A 344 36.74 1.48 -1.94
CA ASP A 344 36.61 0.32 -2.82
C ASP A 344 35.42 0.53 -3.77
N PRO A 345 35.60 1.29 -4.88
CA PRO A 345 34.55 1.48 -5.88
C PRO A 345 34.06 0.15 -6.49
N GLY A 346 34.92 -0.88 -6.48
CA GLY A 346 34.60 -2.22 -6.96
C GLY A 346 33.74 -3.02 -5.99
N LEU A 347 33.61 -2.60 -4.72
CA LEU A 347 32.95 -3.36 -3.66
C LEU A 347 33.42 -4.82 -3.60
N SER A 348 34.72 -5.04 -3.84
CA SER A 348 35.36 -6.35 -3.89
C SER A 348 35.26 -7.11 -2.56
N GLY A 349 35.31 -6.39 -1.44
CA GLY A 349 35.14 -6.96 -0.10
C GLY A 349 33.69 -7.23 0.32
N ASP A 350 32.70 -6.68 -0.38
CA ASP A 350 31.28 -6.85 -0.04
C ASP A 350 30.73 -8.17 -0.58
N LYS A 351 30.69 -9.18 0.29
CA LYS A 351 30.20 -10.53 -0.05
C LYS A 351 28.78 -10.54 -0.61
N TYR A 352 27.91 -9.63 -0.16
CA TYR A 352 26.52 -9.60 -0.61
C TYR A 352 26.40 -9.04 -2.03
N ILE A 353 27.11 -7.95 -2.33
CA ILE A 353 27.18 -7.39 -3.68
C ILE A 353 27.84 -8.37 -4.64
N GLN A 354 28.95 -9.01 -4.24
CA GLN A 354 29.63 -10.00 -5.09
C GLN A 354 28.75 -11.22 -5.35
N HIS A 355 27.99 -11.68 -4.35
CA HIS A 355 27.01 -12.73 -4.53
C HIS A 355 25.92 -12.34 -5.53
N LEU A 356 25.33 -11.14 -5.41
CA LEU A 356 24.31 -10.70 -6.37
C LEU A 356 24.88 -10.53 -7.79
N ARG A 357 26.14 -10.09 -7.93
CA ARG A 357 26.83 -10.01 -9.24
C ARG A 357 27.05 -11.38 -9.87
N SER A 358 27.35 -12.41 -9.08
CA SER A 358 27.51 -13.77 -9.61
C SER A 358 26.18 -14.39 -10.09
N LEU A 359 25.05 -13.87 -9.62
CA LEU A 359 23.71 -14.25 -10.06
C LEU A 359 23.17 -13.36 -11.19
N TYR A 360 23.64 -12.13 -11.31
CA TYR A 360 23.10 -11.13 -12.23
C TYR A 360 23.12 -11.62 -13.68
N LEU A 361 21.98 -11.61 -14.37
CA LEU A 361 21.91 -11.90 -15.81
C LEU A 361 22.09 -10.61 -16.63
N ASP A 362 23.17 -10.54 -17.41
CA ASP A 362 23.53 -9.33 -18.21
C ASP A 362 22.66 -9.16 -19.48
N LYS A 363 21.84 -10.17 -19.83
CA LYS A 363 20.95 -10.11 -20.98
C LYS A 363 19.65 -9.38 -20.64
N ASP A 364 19.15 -8.58 -21.57
CA ASP A 364 17.84 -7.95 -21.43
C ASP A 364 16.73 -9.00 -21.52
N CYS A 365 15.99 -9.20 -20.42
CA CYS A 365 14.84 -10.09 -20.35
C CYS A 365 13.53 -9.30 -20.49
N LEU A 366 12.60 -9.76 -21.33
CA LEU A 366 11.27 -9.16 -21.42
C LEU A 366 10.31 -9.78 -20.37
N THR A 367 9.38 -8.98 -19.87
CA THR A 367 8.49 -9.32 -18.75
C THR A 367 7.24 -10.09 -19.21
N HIS A 368 7.36 -11.34 -19.67
CA HIS A 368 6.21 -12.18 -20.03
C HIS A 368 6.28 -13.58 -19.38
N SER A 369 5.14 -14.19 -18.99
CA SER A 369 5.13 -15.48 -18.27
C SER A 369 5.84 -16.62 -19.03
N LEU A 370 5.65 -16.76 -20.34
CA LEU A 370 6.40 -17.72 -21.17
C LEU A 370 7.91 -17.44 -21.19
N LEU A 371 8.29 -16.17 -21.02
CA LEU A 371 9.69 -15.77 -20.92
C LEU A 371 10.30 -16.09 -19.57
N MET A 372 9.53 -16.14 -18.48
CA MET A 372 10.08 -16.45 -17.16
C MET A 372 10.71 -17.84 -17.09
N GLU A 373 10.17 -18.84 -17.79
CA GLU A 373 10.82 -20.15 -17.89
C GLU A 373 12.18 -20.02 -18.59
N LYS A 374 12.22 -19.34 -19.75
CA LYS A 374 13.45 -19.10 -20.50
C LYS A 374 14.49 -18.35 -19.67
N THR A 375 14.07 -17.33 -18.95
CA THR A 375 14.95 -16.53 -18.07
C THR A 375 15.53 -17.36 -16.93
N LEU A 376 14.74 -18.24 -16.30
CA LEU A 376 15.26 -19.15 -15.26
C LEU A 376 16.28 -20.14 -15.83
N LEU A 377 16.05 -20.64 -17.05
CA LEU A 377 17.02 -21.49 -17.74
C LEU A 377 18.31 -20.74 -18.09
N GLU A 378 18.21 -19.51 -18.62
CA GLU A 378 19.36 -18.65 -18.91
C GLU A 378 20.19 -18.32 -17.66
N LEU A 379 19.53 -18.14 -16.50
CA LEU A 379 20.22 -17.97 -15.21
C LEU A 379 21.00 -19.22 -14.81
N LEU A 380 20.44 -20.42 -15.03
CA LEU A 380 21.11 -21.69 -14.75
C LEU A 380 22.22 -22.02 -15.75
N GLU A 381 22.11 -21.56 -17.00
CA GLU A 381 23.18 -21.63 -17.99
C GLU A 381 24.36 -20.72 -17.60
N LYS A 382 24.07 -19.50 -17.15
CA LYS A 382 25.10 -18.57 -16.67
C LYS A 382 25.75 -19.04 -15.38
N ASN A 383 24.94 -19.53 -14.44
CA ASN A 383 25.39 -19.98 -13.13
C ASN A 383 24.60 -21.23 -12.71
N SER A 384 25.18 -22.40 -12.94
CA SER A 384 24.58 -23.69 -12.57
C SER A 384 24.36 -23.85 -11.06
N GLN A 385 25.05 -23.04 -10.24
CA GLN A 385 24.92 -22.99 -8.79
C GLN A 385 23.86 -21.99 -8.30
N ASN A 386 23.06 -21.39 -9.21
CA ASN A 386 21.92 -20.56 -8.84
C ASN A 386 20.74 -21.41 -8.34
N ARG A 387 20.77 -21.75 -7.04
CA ARG A 387 19.77 -22.60 -6.40
C ARG A 387 18.36 -22.01 -6.46
N MET A 388 18.20 -20.69 -6.35
CA MET A 388 16.88 -20.06 -6.41
C MET A 388 16.26 -20.23 -7.79
N ALA A 389 17.03 -20.00 -8.85
CA ALA A 389 16.56 -20.20 -10.22
C ALA A 389 16.12 -21.65 -10.46
N PHE A 390 16.89 -22.62 -9.96
CA PHE A 390 16.54 -24.04 -10.03
C PHE A 390 15.26 -24.36 -9.27
N GLU A 391 15.17 -24.05 -7.98
CA GLU A 391 14.00 -24.41 -7.17
C GLU A 391 12.73 -23.71 -7.66
N TYR A 392 12.81 -22.46 -8.11
CA TYR A 392 11.68 -21.75 -8.71
C TYR A 392 11.27 -22.31 -10.08
N LEU A 393 12.22 -22.79 -10.88
CA LEU A 393 11.93 -23.49 -12.14
C LEU A 393 11.17 -24.80 -11.86
N MET A 394 11.63 -25.58 -10.89
CA MET A 394 10.97 -26.82 -10.47
C MET A 394 9.55 -26.56 -9.93
N ALA A 395 9.40 -25.56 -9.04
CA ALA A 395 8.10 -25.11 -8.56
C ALA A 395 7.16 -24.72 -9.70
N ARG A 396 7.66 -23.94 -10.67
CA ARG A 396 6.90 -23.54 -11.85
C ARG A 396 6.44 -24.73 -12.68
N TYR A 397 7.29 -25.72 -12.90
CA TYR A 397 6.90 -26.93 -13.66
C TYR A 397 5.83 -27.74 -12.94
N MET A 398 5.93 -27.91 -11.62
CA MET A 398 4.90 -28.59 -10.84
C MET A 398 3.56 -27.82 -10.87
N LEU A 399 3.58 -26.50 -10.66
CA LEU A 399 2.38 -25.65 -10.70
C LEU A 399 1.67 -25.69 -12.07
N ASN A 400 2.44 -25.70 -13.16
CA ASN A 400 1.90 -25.72 -14.53
C ASN A 400 1.70 -27.13 -15.10
N LYS A 401 1.88 -28.18 -14.27
CA LYS A 401 1.74 -29.60 -14.68
C LYS A 401 2.68 -30.01 -15.82
N HIS A 402 3.80 -29.32 -15.99
CA HIS A 402 4.82 -29.64 -17.00
C HIS A 402 5.80 -30.70 -16.47
N LEU A 403 5.27 -31.84 -16.05
CA LEU A 403 6.04 -32.87 -15.33
C LEU A 403 7.17 -33.48 -16.18
N GLY A 404 7.04 -33.53 -17.51
CA GLY A 404 8.13 -33.99 -18.38
C GLY A 404 9.38 -33.08 -18.30
N LYS A 405 9.18 -31.76 -18.27
CA LYS A 405 10.27 -30.79 -18.10
C LYS A 405 10.84 -30.81 -16.68
N PHE A 406 9.97 -30.99 -15.68
CA PHE A 406 10.38 -31.18 -14.29
C PHE A 406 11.36 -32.36 -14.16
N VAL A 407 10.97 -33.52 -14.69
CA VAL A 407 11.76 -34.75 -14.60
C VAL A 407 13.12 -34.61 -15.30
N GLN A 408 13.19 -33.92 -16.45
CA GLN A 408 14.45 -33.62 -17.14
C GLN A 408 15.43 -32.78 -16.33
N ASN A 409 14.95 -32.04 -15.31
CA ASN A 409 15.79 -31.18 -14.48
C ASN A 409 16.17 -31.82 -13.14
N LEU A 410 15.71 -33.05 -12.83
CA LEU A 410 16.04 -33.72 -11.56
C LEU A 410 17.53 -34.03 -11.40
N GLU A 411 18.26 -34.23 -12.51
CA GLU A 411 19.71 -34.49 -12.46
C GLU A 411 20.49 -33.34 -11.82
N ARG A 412 20.01 -32.10 -11.96
CA ARG A 412 20.61 -30.90 -11.36
C ARG A 412 20.55 -30.90 -9.84
N LEU A 413 19.76 -31.76 -9.19
CA LEU A 413 19.72 -31.86 -7.72
C LEU A 413 21.11 -32.16 -7.13
N GLN A 414 21.94 -32.92 -7.87
CA GLN A 414 23.29 -33.26 -7.43
C GLN A 414 24.19 -32.01 -7.33
N ASP A 415 23.98 -31.03 -8.22
CA ASP A 415 24.74 -29.77 -8.23
C ASP A 415 24.51 -28.93 -6.98
N PHE A 416 23.40 -29.14 -6.27
CA PHE A 416 22.99 -28.38 -5.07
C PHE A 416 23.16 -29.15 -3.76
N GLY A 417 23.74 -30.36 -3.81
CA GLY A 417 24.04 -31.15 -2.61
C GLY A 417 22.81 -31.70 -1.89
N TYR A 418 21.71 -31.95 -2.61
CA TYR A 418 20.56 -32.65 -2.02
C TYR A 418 20.96 -34.08 -1.63
N LYS A 419 20.67 -34.46 -0.38
CA LYS A 419 20.90 -35.83 0.12
C LYS A 419 19.71 -36.74 -0.14
N GLU A 420 18.52 -36.15 -0.21
CA GLU A 420 17.24 -36.81 -0.42
C GLU A 420 16.39 -35.96 -1.34
N LEU A 421 15.43 -36.59 -2.01
CA LEU A 421 14.45 -35.87 -2.81
C LEU A 421 13.53 -35.05 -1.89
N PRO A 422 13.31 -33.76 -2.18
CA PRO A 422 12.24 -33.03 -1.55
C PRO A 422 10.89 -33.72 -1.74
N THR A 423 10.03 -33.67 -0.71
CA THR A 423 8.77 -34.42 -0.67
C THR A 423 7.92 -34.22 -1.92
N HIS A 424 7.73 -32.97 -2.36
CA HIS A 424 6.92 -32.70 -3.54
C HIS A 424 7.62 -33.02 -4.85
N TYR A 425 8.96 -33.07 -4.84
CA TYR A 425 9.71 -33.47 -6.04
C TYR A 425 9.58 -34.97 -6.29
N GLU A 426 9.64 -35.76 -5.23
CA GLU A 426 9.36 -37.19 -5.27
C GLU A 426 7.93 -37.47 -5.72
N GLU A 427 6.94 -36.80 -5.11
CA GLU A 427 5.53 -36.92 -5.50
C GLU A 427 5.30 -36.59 -6.98
N ALA A 428 5.86 -35.47 -7.46
CA ALA A 428 5.73 -35.05 -8.85
C ALA A 428 6.38 -36.04 -9.83
N ALA A 429 7.55 -36.59 -9.47
CA ALA A 429 8.23 -37.59 -10.28
C ALA A 429 7.45 -38.90 -10.34
N LEU A 430 6.90 -39.37 -9.21
CA LEU A 430 6.06 -40.57 -9.15
C LEU A 430 4.78 -40.43 -9.99
N ILE A 431 4.12 -39.27 -9.93
CA ILE A 431 2.95 -38.98 -10.79
C ILE A 431 3.31 -39.10 -12.27
N TYR A 432 4.48 -38.59 -12.69
CA TYR A 432 4.95 -38.70 -14.07
C TYR A 432 5.20 -40.15 -14.49
N VAL A 433 5.86 -40.95 -13.63
CA VAL A 433 6.17 -42.36 -13.89
C VAL A 433 4.90 -43.19 -14.05
N TYR A 434 3.96 -43.08 -13.10
CA TYR A 434 2.70 -43.82 -13.16
C TYR A 434 1.83 -43.37 -14.35
N GLY A 435 1.84 -42.06 -14.66
CA GLY A 435 1.08 -41.52 -15.79
C GLY A 435 1.62 -41.93 -17.16
N THR A 436 2.95 -42.06 -17.31
CA THR A 436 3.59 -42.41 -18.60
C THR A 436 3.86 -43.90 -18.77
N ARG A 437 3.78 -44.69 -17.68
CA ARG A 437 4.17 -46.11 -17.62
C ARG A 437 5.60 -46.38 -18.09
N LYS A 438 6.47 -45.36 -18.08
CA LYS A 438 7.88 -45.50 -18.44
C LYS A 438 8.69 -45.72 -17.16
N PRO A 439 9.59 -46.72 -17.11
CA PRO A 439 10.54 -46.81 -16.02
C PRO A 439 11.44 -45.58 -16.08
N PHE A 440 11.44 -44.79 -15.00
CA PHE A 440 12.29 -43.61 -14.87
C PHE A 440 13.21 -43.79 -13.66
N ASN A 441 14.52 -43.63 -13.87
CA ASN A 441 15.47 -43.55 -12.78
C ASN A 441 15.40 -42.15 -12.19
N LEU A 442 15.07 -42.03 -10.90
CA LEU A 442 14.97 -40.77 -10.14
C LEU A 442 16.35 -40.14 -9.88
N SER A 443 17.19 -40.06 -10.92
CA SER A 443 18.52 -39.45 -10.88
C SER A 443 19.42 -39.93 -9.74
N GLY A 444 19.29 -41.22 -9.37
CA GLY A 444 20.07 -41.84 -8.29
C GLY A 444 19.46 -41.74 -6.89
N TYR A 445 18.29 -41.13 -6.74
CA TYR A 445 17.58 -41.08 -5.45
C TYR A 445 16.56 -42.23 -5.34
N PRO A 446 16.70 -43.15 -4.36
CA PRO A 446 15.73 -44.22 -4.18
C PRO A 446 14.40 -43.63 -3.68
N PRO A 447 13.25 -44.03 -4.26
CA PRO A 447 11.95 -43.59 -3.76
C PRO A 447 11.67 -44.19 -2.38
N SER A 448 11.03 -43.41 -1.52
CA SER A 448 10.54 -43.84 -0.22
C SER A 448 9.43 -44.89 -0.39
N PRO A 449 9.49 -46.03 0.32
CA PRO A 449 8.45 -47.06 0.27
C PRO A 449 7.06 -46.50 0.61
N GLN A 450 6.98 -45.53 1.52
CA GLN A 450 5.72 -44.89 1.92
C GLN A 450 5.12 -44.09 0.77
N LYS A 451 5.95 -43.38 -0.02
CA LYS A 451 5.49 -42.57 -1.17
C LYS A 451 5.06 -43.44 -2.34
N LEU A 452 5.74 -44.57 -2.56
CA LEU A 452 5.32 -45.59 -3.51
C LEU A 452 3.92 -46.14 -3.15
N GLN A 453 3.70 -46.49 -1.89
CA GLN A 453 2.39 -46.96 -1.45
C GLN A 453 1.30 -45.88 -1.63
N GLN A 454 1.60 -44.62 -1.30
CA GLN A 454 0.67 -43.50 -1.48
C GLN A 454 0.27 -43.29 -2.94
N ILE A 455 1.22 -43.35 -3.89
CA ILE A 455 0.90 -43.18 -5.32
C ILE A 455 0.14 -44.38 -5.88
N GLU A 456 0.40 -45.60 -5.40
CA GLU A 456 -0.37 -46.79 -5.77
C GLU A 456 -1.82 -46.68 -5.31
N ASP A 457 -2.03 -46.28 -4.06
CA ASP A 457 -3.38 -46.07 -3.50
C ASP A 457 -4.10 -44.95 -4.25
N PHE A 458 -3.41 -43.83 -4.52
CA PHE A 458 -3.96 -42.74 -5.31
C PHE A 458 -4.34 -43.20 -6.73
N SER A 459 -3.47 -43.93 -7.42
CA SER A 459 -3.73 -44.45 -8.77
C SER A 459 -4.89 -45.44 -8.76
N ARG A 460 -5.00 -46.29 -7.73
CA ARG A 460 -6.12 -47.23 -7.55
C ARG A 460 -7.44 -46.48 -7.42
N ILE A 461 -7.49 -45.48 -6.52
CA ILE A 461 -8.66 -44.62 -6.33
C ILE A 461 -9.00 -43.87 -7.63
N LEU A 462 -8.03 -43.24 -8.27
CA LEU A 462 -8.25 -42.50 -9.52
C LEU A 462 -8.84 -43.41 -10.61
N SER A 463 -8.35 -44.65 -10.70
CA SER A 463 -8.87 -45.65 -11.64
C SER A 463 -10.28 -46.15 -11.29
N SER A 464 -10.62 -46.28 -9.99
CA SER A 464 -11.97 -46.72 -9.56
C SER A 464 -13.05 -45.68 -9.84
N TYR A 465 -12.68 -44.40 -9.96
CA TYR A 465 -13.58 -43.31 -10.35
C TYR A 465 -13.50 -42.98 -11.87
N GLY A 466 -12.78 -43.77 -12.66
CA GLY A 466 -12.45 -43.48 -14.05
C GLY A 466 -13.60 -43.67 -15.05
N ARG A 467 -14.49 -42.67 -15.19
CA ARG A 467 -15.14 -42.25 -16.47
C ARG A 467 -16.16 -41.09 -16.39
N ASN A 468 -16.40 -40.46 -15.24
CA ASN A 468 -17.19 -39.22 -15.24
C ASN A 468 -16.28 -38.02 -15.54
N LYS A 469 -16.00 -37.81 -16.83
CA LYS A 469 -15.48 -36.54 -17.34
C LYS A 469 -16.63 -35.56 -17.52
#